data_AF-A0AAU4JI69-F1
#
_entry.id   AF-A0AAU4JI69-F1
#
_cell.length_a   1.000
_cell.length_b   1.000
_cell.length_c   1.000
_cell.angle_alpha   90.00
_cell.angle_beta   90.00
_cell.angle_gamma   90.00
#
_symmetry.space_group_name_H-M   'P 1'
#
loop_
_entity.id
_entity.type
_entity.pdbx_description
1 polymer ?
#
loop_
_entity_poly.entity_id
_entity_poly.type
_entity_poly.pdbx_seq_one_letter_code
_entity_poly.pdbx_strand_id
1 'polypeptide(L)'
;MARFEINQNALNRIGRQAVDNFNNEMQPVLDSVFEEYGGQLVDVVKEALATRWRAAGGEPLGEPRLSEWASVISQGQRLVLRNAG
;
A
#
# COMPACT_ATOMS: atom_id res chain seq x y z
N MET A 1 -31.23 12.16 -28.44
CA MET A 1 -30.85 11.42 -27.21
C MET A 1 -29.36 11.12 -27.29
N ALA A 2 -28.54 11.64 -26.38
CA ALA A 2 -27.10 11.38 -26.40
C ALA A 2 -26.82 9.93 -25.98
N ARG A 3 -26.07 9.18 -26.79
CA ARG A 3 -25.58 7.84 -26.47
C ARG A 3 -24.27 8.02 -25.70
N PHE A 4 -24.27 7.72 -24.41
CA PHE A 4 -23.03 7.66 -23.63
C PHE A 4 -22.37 6.30 -23.88
N GLU A 5 -21.40 6.24 -24.80
CA GLU A 5 -20.52 5.07 -24.95
C GLU A 5 -19.42 5.16 -23.89
N ILE A 6 -19.52 4.32 -22.86
CA ILE A 6 -18.48 4.19 -21.85
C ILE A 6 -17.27 3.52 -22.50
N ASN A 7 -16.24 4.32 -22.78
CA ASN A 7 -14.99 3.84 -23.35
C ASN A 7 -14.19 3.07 -22.29
N GLN A 8 -14.09 1.75 -22.45
CA GLN A 8 -13.36 0.87 -21.52
C GLN A 8 -11.88 1.28 -21.35
N ASN A 9 -11.25 1.85 -22.38
CA ASN A 9 -9.88 2.36 -22.28
C ASN A 9 -9.79 3.64 -21.43
N ALA A 10 -10.86 4.44 -21.38
CA ALA A 10 -10.93 5.58 -20.47
C ALA A 10 -11.08 5.12 -19.01
N LEU A 11 -11.94 4.13 -18.75
CA LEU A 11 -12.08 3.51 -17.43
C LEU A 11 -10.77 2.87 -16.93
N ASN A 12 -10.09 2.12 -17.80
CA ASN A 12 -8.81 1.49 -17.46
C ASN A 12 -7.68 2.50 -17.21
N ARG A 13 -7.73 3.69 -17.81
CA ARG A 13 -6.78 4.78 -17.52
C ARG A 13 -7.09 5.43 -16.17
N ILE A 14 -8.36 5.70 -15.88
CA ILE A 14 -8.80 6.24 -14.59
C ILE A 14 -8.43 5.28 -13.45
N GLY A 15 -8.67 3.98 -13.62
CA GLY A 15 -8.31 2.95 -12.65
C GLY A 15 -6.80 2.88 -12.38
N ARG A 16 -5.97 2.87 -13.44
CA ARG A 16 -4.50 2.88 -13.29
C ARG A 16 -4.00 4.13 -12.58
N GLN A 17 -4.51 5.30 -12.95
CA GLN A 17 -4.12 6.56 -12.33
C GLN A 17 -4.53 6.64 -10.86
N ALA A 18 -5.68 6.07 -10.49
CA ALA A 18 -6.10 5.98 -9.09
C ALA A 18 -5.16 5.09 -8.26
N VAL A 19 -4.73 3.95 -8.81
CA VAL A 19 -3.76 3.06 -8.16
C VAL A 19 -2.39 3.72 -8.03
N ASP A 20 -1.94 4.45 -9.06
CA ASP A 20 -0.64 5.13 -9.02
C ASP A 20 -0.63 6.26 -7.98
N ASN A 21 -1.72 7.04 -7.90
CA ASN A 21 -1.86 8.08 -6.88
C ASN A 21 -1.86 7.47 -5.47
N PHE A 22 -2.64 6.41 -5.26
CA PHE A 22 -2.67 5.68 -3.99
C PHE A 22 -1.27 5.14 -3.62
N ASN A 23 -0.56 4.54 -4.57
CA ASN A 23 0.79 4.03 -4.34
C ASN A 23 1.76 5.16 -3.97
N ASN A 24 1.68 6.32 -4.64
CA ASN A 24 2.53 7.48 -4.33
C ASN A 24 2.25 8.06 -2.93
N GLU A 25 1.00 8.04 -2.48
CA GLU A 25 0.59 8.51 -1.15
C GLU A 25 0.99 7.52 -0.04
N MET A 26 0.87 6.21 -0.31
CA MET A 26 1.09 5.17 0.68
C MET A 26 2.54 4.66 0.75
N GLN A 27 3.33 4.83 -0.31
CA GLN A 27 4.74 4.41 -0.32
C GLN A 27 5.57 5.08 0.80
N PRO A 28 5.46 6.40 1.06
CA PRO A 28 6.17 7.04 2.17
C PRO A 28 5.83 6.47 3.55
N VAL A 29 4.61 5.92 3.71
CA VAL A 29 4.20 5.27 4.96
C VAL A 29 5.00 3.99 5.19
N LEU A 30 5.13 3.16 4.15
CA LEU A 30 5.93 1.94 4.22
C LEU A 30 7.41 2.27 4.42
N ASP A 31 7.90 3.30 3.75
CA ASP A 31 9.29 3.76 3.87
C ASP A 31 9.58 4.24 5.30
N SER A 32 8.68 5.02 5.89
CA SER A 32 8.80 5.47 7.28
C SER A 32 8.77 4.31 8.29
N VAL A 33 7.92 3.30 8.08
CA VAL A 33 7.92 2.09 8.95
C VAL A 33 9.23 1.32 8.78
N PHE A 34 9.73 1.19 7.55
CA PHE A 34 11.00 0.52 7.27
C PHE A 34 12.20 1.23 7.91
N GLU A 35 12.28 2.56 7.79
CA GLU A 35 13.38 3.35 8.36
C GLU A 35 13.45 3.25 9.89
N GLU A 36 12.30 3.20 10.56
CA GLU A 36 12.24 3.23 12.02
C GLU A 36 12.19 1.85 12.68
N TYR A 37 11.54 0.88 12.04
CA TYR A 37 11.32 -0.47 12.58
C TYR A 37 11.99 -1.58 11.77
N GLY A 38 12.73 -1.27 10.72
CA GLY A 38 13.52 -2.25 9.99
C GLY A 38 14.48 -3.00 10.92
N GLY A 39 14.42 -4.33 10.91
CA GLY A 39 15.22 -5.17 11.82
C GLY A 39 14.62 -5.39 13.21
N GLN A 40 13.46 -4.78 13.53
CA GLN A 40 12.73 -5.03 14.79
C GLN A 40 11.92 -6.33 14.72
N LEU A 41 11.37 -6.76 15.87
CA LEU A 41 10.49 -7.93 15.95
C LEU A 41 9.22 -7.75 15.09
N VAL A 42 8.78 -8.83 14.45
CA VAL A 42 7.60 -8.83 13.56
C VAL A 42 6.38 -8.21 14.24
N ASP A 43 6.09 -8.54 15.51
CA ASP A 43 4.92 -8.00 16.20
C ASP A 43 4.98 -6.49 16.41
N VAL A 44 6.16 -5.94 16.70
CA VAL A 44 6.39 -4.49 16.81
C VAL A 44 6.17 -3.82 15.46
N VAL A 45 6.70 -4.42 14.38
CA VAL A 45 6.51 -3.92 13.02
C VAL A 45 5.03 -4.00 12.61
N LYS A 46 4.31 -5.07 12.97
CA LYS A 46 2.86 -5.24 12.67
C LYS A 46 2.04 -4.13 13.30
N GLU A 47 2.26 -3.83 14.58
CA GLU A 47 1.54 -2.74 15.26
C GLU A 47 1.83 -1.37 14.65
N ALA A 48 3.11 -1.08 14.37
CA ALA A 48 3.52 0.17 13.73
C ALA A 48 2.94 0.32 12.32
N LEU A 49 3.04 -0.73 11.50
CA LEU A 49 2.51 -0.78 10.14
C LEU A 49 0.99 -0.58 10.13
N ALA A 50 0.24 -1.33 10.94
CA ALA A 50 -1.22 -1.21 11.01
C ALA A 50 -1.67 0.19 11.44
N THR A 51 -0.96 0.78 12.40
CA THR A 51 -1.26 2.13 12.92
C THR A 51 -0.99 3.20 11.86
N ARG A 52 0.21 3.23 11.27
CA ARG A 52 0.57 4.26 10.28
C ARG A 52 -0.21 4.12 8.98
N TRP A 53 -0.48 2.88 8.56
CA TRP A 53 -1.29 2.62 7.37
C TRP A 53 -2.70 3.18 7.49
N ARG A 54 -3.38 2.91 8.62
CA ARG A 54 -4.71 3.48 8.88
C ARG A 54 -4.67 5.00 9.04
N ALA A 55 -3.65 5.53 9.72
CA ALA A 55 -3.50 6.96 9.91
C ALA A 55 -3.32 7.72 8.58
N ALA A 56 -2.70 7.09 7.59
CA ALA A 56 -2.54 7.64 6.25
C ALA A 56 -3.77 7.44 5.33
N GLY A 57 -4.87 6.88 5.84
CA GLY A 57 -6.11 6.68 5.08
C GLY A 57 -6.15 5.38 4.28
N GLY A 58 -5.18 4.48 4.46
CA GLY A 58 -5.21 3.15 3.88
C GLY A 58 -6.29 2.26 4.52
N GLU A 59 -6.96 1.44 3.71
CA GLU A 59 -7.90 0.44 4.23
C GLU A 59 -7.17 -0.54 5.16
N PRO A 60 -7.80 -1.01 6.27
CA PRO A 60 -7.16 -1.92 7.20
C PRO A 60 -6.52 -3.14 6.50
N LEU A 61 -5.21 -3.32 6.69
CA LEU A 61 -4.50 -4.51 6.22
C LEU A 61 -5.01 -5.73 7.00
N GLY A 62 -5.70 -6.63 6.31
CA GLY A 62 -6.13 -7.92 6.86
C GLY A 62 -4.99 -8.94 6.92
N GLU A 63 -5.20 -10.01 7.68
CA GLU A 63 -4.32 -11.19 7.65
C GLU A 63 -4.59 -12.05 6.39
N PRO A 64 -3.58 -12.73 5.82
CA PRO A 64 -2.20 -12.82 6.29
C PRO A 64 -1.30 -11.65 5.84
N ARG A 65 -1.81 -10.73 5.00
CA ARG A 65 -1.02 -9.67 4.35
C ARG A 65 -0.28 -8.79 5.35
N LEU A 66 -0.93 -8.40 6.45
CA LEU A 66 -0.29 -7.60 7.49
C LEU A 66 0.95 -8.31 8.07
N SER A 67 0.83 -9.60 8.39
CA SER A 67 1.95 -10.41 8.87
C SER A 67 3.07 -10.55 7.84
N GLU A 68 2.72 -10.79 6.58
CA GLU A 68 3.70 -10.91 5.50
C GLU A 68 4.52 -9.62 5.32
N TRP A 69 3.83 -8.48 5.28
CA TRP A 69 4.48 -7.18 5.09
C TRP A 69 5.37 -6.82 6.28
N ALA A 70 4.87 -7.04 7.49
CA ALA A 70 5.66 -6.83 8.70
C ALA A 70 6.87 -7.77 8.78
N SER A 71 6.74 -9.02 8.32
CA SER A 71 7.87 -9.95 8.25
C SER A 71 8.96 -9.46 7.30
N VAL A 72 8.59 -8.97 6.12
CA VAL A 72 9.54 -8.39 5.15
C VAL A 72 10.29 -7.20 5.77
N ILE A 73 9.57 -6.25 6.38
CA ILE A 73 10.20 -5.10 7.03
C ILE A 73 11.06 -5.51 8.23
N SER A 74 10.59 -6.46 9.05
CA SER A 74 11.34 -7.02 10.18
C SER A 74 12.66 -7.66 9.74
N GLN A 75 12.71 -8.24 8.54
CA GLN A 75 13.94 -8.76 7.93
C GLN A 75 14.87 -7.67 7.37
N GLY A 76 14.54 -6.39 7.56
CA GLY A 76 15.29 -5.26 7.02
C GLY A 76 15.11 -5.11 5.52
N GLN A 77 13.99 -5.56 4.96
CA GLN A 77 13.66 -5.41 3.54
C GLN A 77 12.59 -4.34 3.34
N ARG A 78 12.79 -3.50 2.33
CA ARG A 78 11.84 -2.44 1.96
C ARG A 78 10.72 -3.00 1.07
N LEU A 79 9.48 -2.67 1.40
CA LEU A 79 8.31 -2.96 0.55
C LEU A 79 8.12 -1.84 -0.48
N VAL A 80 7.75 -2.22 -1.71
CA VAL A 80 7.48 -1.28 -2.80
C VAL A 80 6.11 -1.57 -3.40
N LEU A 81 5.21 -0.60 -3.33
CA LEU A 81 3.92 -0.63 -4.00
C LEU A 81 4.12 -0.41 -5.49
N ARG A 82 3.56 -1.30 -6.31
CA ARG A 82 3.61 -1.21 -7.76
C ARG A 82 2.26 -1.61 -8.33
N ASN A 83 1.90 -1.01 -9.46
CA ASN A 83 0.75 -1.43 -10.24
C ASN A 83 1.03 -2.84 -10.80
N ALA A 84 0.10 -3.77 -10.63
CA ALA A 84 0.16 -5.05 -11.34
C ALA A 84 -0.30 -4.75 -12.78
N GLY A 85 0.65 -4.82 -13.72
CA GLY A 85 0.44 -4.47 -15.13
C GLY A 85 -0.62 -5.30 -15.83
#